data_AF-A0A941FKX2-F1
#
_entry.id   AF-A0A941FKX2-F1
#
_cell.length_a   1.000
_cell.length_b   1.000
_cell.length_c   1.000
_cell.angle_alpha   90.00
_cell.angle_beta   90.00
_cell.angle_gamma   90.00
#
_symmetry.space_group_name_H-M   'P 1'
#
loop_
_entity.id
_entity.type
_entity.pdbx_description
1 polymer ?
#
loop_
_entity_poly.entity_id
_entity_poly.type
_entity_poly.pdbx_seq_one_letter_code
_entity_poly.pdbx_strand_id
1 'polypeptide(L)'
;MAAHFHDTYGLSKANSLAALQAGITSFDTSIGGLGGCPFAPGAAGNDATEDFVFMLHEKGIETGIDFDKLMHCVTLIKKNDESYIDWPPPQNRKSILPRE
;
A
#
# COMPACT_ATOMS: atom_id res chain seq x y z
N MET A 1 -0.18 -20.61 1.69
CA MET A 1 0.44 -19.75 0.64
C MET A 1 0.04 -18.33 0.95
N ALA A 2 0.95 -17.37 0.82
CA ALA A 2 0.67 -15.94 0.99
C ALA A 2 1.01 -15.20 -0.31
N ALA A 3 0.32 -14.10 -0.58
CA ALA A 3 0.61 -13.23 -1.71
C ALA A 3 1.19 -11.89 -1.23
N HIS A 4 2.20 -11.40 -1.94
CA HIS A 4 2.83 -10.10 -1.70
C HIS A 4 2.87 -9.34 -3.02
N PHE A 5 2.13 -8.25 -3.11
CA PHE A 5 2.07 -7.43 -4.32
C PHE A 5 2.58 -6.03 -4.05
N HIS A 6 3.36 -5.51 -5.00
CA HIS A 6 3.80 -4.13 -5.00
C HIS A 6 2.83 -3.27 -5.81
N ASP A 7 2.62 -2.04 -5.37
CA ASP A 7 1.74 -1.06 -6.00
C ASP A 7 2.51 -0.07 -6.91
N THR A 8 3.73 -0.42 -7.33
CA THR A 8 4.58 0.41 -8.20
C THR A 8 3.89 0.88 -9.49
N TYR A 9 2.94 0.11 -10.00
CA TYR A 9 2.12 0.44 -11.17
C TYR A 9 0.64 0.66 -10.84
N GLY A 10 0.26 0.77 -9.56
CA GLY A 10 -1.14 0.95 -9.14
C GLY A 10 -2.02 -0.30 -9.31
N LEU A 11 -1.41 -1.49 -9.37
CA LEU A 11 -2.08 -2.76 -9.67
C LEU A 11 -2.22 -3.68 -8.45
N SER A 12 -1.69 -3.32 -7.28
CA SER A 12 -1.61 -4.24 -6.15
C SER A 12 -2.99 -4.76 -5.73
N LYS A 13 -3.93 -3.84 -5.48
CA LYS A 13 -5.31 -4.17 -5.07
C LYS A 13 -6.05 -5.03 -6.09
N ALA A 14 -5.86 -4.78 -7.39
CA ALA A 14 -6.45 -5.60 -8.46
C ALA A 14 -5.89 -7.03 -8.44
N ASN A 15 -4.57 -7.17 -8.26
CA ASN A 15 -3.92 -8.48 -8.12
C ASN A 15 -4.36 -9.19 -6.84
N SER A 16 -4.47 -8.48 -5.73
CA SER A 16 -4.97 -9.03 -4.46
C SER A 16 -6.41 -9.54 -4.61
N LEU A 17 -7.28 -8.81 -5.31
CA LEU A 17 -8.64 -9.26 -5.61
C LEU A 17 -8.64 -10.54 -6.46
N ALA A 18 -7.80 -10.62 -7.49
CA ALA A 18 -7.67 -11.84 -8.30
C ALA A 18 -7.14 -13.02 -7.47
N ALA A 19 -6.18 -12.78 -6.58
CA ALA A 19 -5.66 -13.80 -5.68
C ALA A 19 -6.71 -14.29 -4.67
N LEU A 20 -7.54 -13.39 -4.11
CA LEU A 20 -8.69 -13.77 -3.27
C LEU A 20 -9.66 -14.68 -4.03
N GLN A 21 -9.98 -14.36 -5.28
CA GLN A 21 -10.84 -15.17 -6.13
C GLN A 21 -10.24 -16.55 -6.45
N ALA A 22 -8.91 -16.65 -6.48
CA ALA A 22 -8.17 -17.90 -6.61
C ALA A 22 -8.02 -18.68 -5.29
N GLY A 23 -8.56 -18.18 -4.18
CA GLY A 23 -8.57 -18.84 -2.88
C GLY A 23 -7.39 -18.50 -1.95
N ILE A 24 -6.58 -17.48 -2.27
CA ILE A 24 -5.55 -16.98 -1.34
C ILE A 24 -6.22 -16.18 -0.23
N THR A 25 -5.85 -16.45 1.02
CA THR A 25 -6.43 -15.80 2.21
C THR A 25 -5.38 -15.16 3.12
N SER A 26 -4.11 -15.13 2.70
CA SER A 26 -3.01 -14.52 3.45
C SER A 26 -2.24 -13.58 2.53
N PHE A 27 -2.04 -12.35 2.98
CA PHE A 27 -1.45 -11.27 2.19
C PHE A 27 -0.46 -10.48 3.05
N ASP A 28 0.65 -10.12 2.43
CA ASP A 28 1.63 -9.21 3.01
C ASP A 28 1.40 -7.81 2.45
N THR A 29 1.39 -6.81 3.33
CA THR A 29 1.22 -5.38 3.02
C THR A 29 2.12 -4.55 3.93
N SER A 30 2.21 -3.23 3.71
CA SER A 30 3.00 -2.33 4.54
C SER A 30 2.18 -1.13 4.97
N ILE A 31 2.28 -0.73 6.24
CA ILE A 31 1.59 0.46 6.75
C ILE A 31 2.02 1.69 5.96
N GLY A 32 1.09 2.52 5.49
CA GLY A 32 1.44 3.69 4.67
C GLY A 32 2.06 3.36 3.31
N GLY A 33 2.05 2.10 2.87
CA GLY A 33 2.77 1.65 1.68
C GLY A 33 4.30 1.78 1.81
N LEU A 34 4.83 1.80 3.04
CA LEU A 34 6.27 1.97 3.31
C LEU A 34 7.12 0.90 2.60
N GLY A 35 8.35 1.27 2.25
CA GLY A 35 9.29 0.39 1.56
C GLY A 35 9.18 0.49 0.04
N GLY A 36 9.55 1.66 -0.50
CA GLY A 36 9.56 1.95 -1.94
C GLY A 36 10.38 0.97 -2.78
N CYS A 37 10.33 1.12 -4.10
CA CYS A 37 11.06 0.25 -5.02
C CYS A 37 12.47 0.79 -5.32
N PRO A 38 13.56 0.04 -5.07
CA PRO A 38 14.92 0.48 -5.40
C PRO A 38 15.13 0.65 -6.93
N PHE A 39 14.31 0.00 -7.75
CA PHE A 39 14.37 0.07 -9.20
C PHE A 39 13.46 1.16 -9.81
N ALA A 40 12.57 1.75 -9.00
CA ALA A 40 11.67 2.82 -9.44
C ALA A 40 11.59 3.94 -8.37
N PRO A 41 12.63 4.80 -8.28
CA PRO A 41 12.70 5.84 -7.27
C PRO A 41 11.50 6.78 -7.32
N GLY A 42 10.80 6.91 -6.19
CA GLY A 42 9.63 7.80 -6.05
C GLY A 42 8.29 7.18 -6.47
N ALA A 43 8.29 5.97 -7.02
CA ALA A 43 7.06 5.19 -7.22
C ALA A 43 6.63 4.50 -5.90
N ALA A 44 5.35 4.15 -5.82
CA ALA A 44 4.84 3.34 -4.71
C ALA A 44 5.57 1.98 -4.64
N GLY A 45 5.79 1.48 -3.43
CA GLY A 45 6.43 0.19 -3.17
C GLY A 45 5.40 -0.87 -2.86
N ASN A 46 5.27 -1.19 -1.58
CA ASN A 46 4.27 -2.12 -1.07
C ASN A 46 2.85 -1.57 -1.19
N ASP A 47 1.86 -2.47 -1.18
CA ASP A 47 0.46 -2.08 -0.96
C ASP A 47 0.29 -1.48 0.44
N ALA A 48 -0.47 -0.39 0.53
CA ALA A 48 -0.79 0.22 1.81
C ALA A 48 -1.78 -0.66 2.58
N THR A 49 -1.42 -1.03 3.81
CA THR A 49 -2.29 -1.89 4.65
C THR A 49 -3.68 -1.29 4.82
N GLU A 50 -3.77 0.03 5.04
CA GLU A 50 -5.03 0.75 5.21
C GLU A 50 -5.91 0.70 3.96
N ASP A 51 -5.35 0.86 2.76
CA ASP A 51 -6.09 0.78 1.51
C ASP A 51 -6.59 -0.65 1.26
N PHE A 52 -5.75 -1.65 1.57
CA PHE A 52 -6.09 -3.05 1.40
C PHE A 52 -7.21 -3.46 2.37
N VAL A 53 -7.09 -3.11 3.65
CA VAL A 53 -8.12 -3.39 4.67
C VAL A 53 -9.42 -2.66 4.33
N PHE A 54 -9.35 -1.39 3.90
CA PHE A 54 -10.52 -0.66 3.44
C PHE A 54 -11.23 -1.39 2.29
N MET A 55 -10.49 -1.83 1.27
CA MET A 55 -11.05 -2.61 0.15
C MET A 55 -11.73 -3.90 0.63
N LEU A 56 -11.12 -4.63 1.58
CA LEU A 56 -11.70 -5.86 2.13
C LEU A 56 -12.99 -5.58 2.90
N HIS A 57 -12.99 -4.57 3.77
CA HIS A 57 -14.17 -4.16 4.55
C HIS A 57 -15.31 -3.69 3.67
N GLU A 58 -15.05 -2.88 2.63
CA GLU A 58 -16.05 -2.45 1.65
C GLU A 58 -16.64 -3.64 0.86
N LYS A 59 -15.89 -4.73 0.74
CA LYS A 59 -16.36 -6.00 0.16
C LYS A 59 -17.06 -6.92 1.16
N GLY A 60 -17.19 -6.50 2.42
CA GLY A 60 -17.77 -7.31 3.50
C GLY A 60 -16.89 -8.48 3.94
N ILE A 61 -15.58 -8.43 3.66
CA ILE A 61 -14.62 -9.46 4.06
C ILE A 61 -14.05 -9.08 5.43
N GLU A 62 -14.21 -9.97 6.40
CA GLU A 62 -13.69 -9.79 7.75
C GLU A 62 -12.17 -10.01 7.80
N THR A 63 -11.46 -9.07 8.43
CA THR A 63 -10.00 -9.14 8.62
C THR A 63 -9.58 -9.24 10.09
N GLY A 64 -10.50 -9.00 11.02
CA GLY A 64 -10.20 -8.83 12.44
C GLY A 64 -9.44 -7.53 12.78
N ILE A 65 -9.24 -6.64 11.82
CA ILE A 65 -8.53 -5.37 12.01
C ILE A 65 -9.55 -4.26 12.28
N ASP A 66 -9.32 -3.51 13.35
CA ASP A 66 -10.04 -2.29 13.68
C ASP A 66 -9.51 -1.13 12.82
N PHE A 67 -10.36 -0.59 11.95
CA PHE A 67 -9.96 0.39 10.96
C PHE A 67 -9.53 1.73 11.59
N ASP A 68 -10.21 2.19 12.63
CA ASP A 68 -9.86 3.44 13.32
C ASP A 68 -8.50 3.33 14.02
N LYS A 69 -8.22 2.17 14.66
CA LYS A 69 -6.89 1.91 15.24
C LYS A 69 -5.81 1.82 14.17
N LEU A 70 -6.10 1.21 13.02
CA LEU A 70 -5.17 1.16 11.90
C LEU A 70 -4.81 2.58 11.42
N MET A 71 -5.81 3.45 11.22
CA MET A 71 -5.59 4.84 10.83
C MET A 71 -4.84 5.65 11.90
N HIS A 72 -5.03 5.34 13.18
CA HIS A 72 -4.22 5.91 14.25
C HIS A 72 -2.73 5.52 14.10
N CYS A 73 -2.44 4.24 13.82
CA CYS A 73 -1.09 3.78 13.55
C CYS A 73 -0.47 4.47 12.32
N VAL A 74 -1.24 4.64 11.24
CA VAL A 74 -0.79 5.37 10.03
C VAL A 74 -0.40 6.81 10.40
N THR A 75 -1.22 7.48 11.22
CA THR A 75 -0.94 8.83 11.71
C THR A 75 0.34 8.90 12.54
N LEU A 76 0.62 7.88 13.36
CA LEU A 76 1.87 7.80 14.13
C LEU A 76 3.07 7.63 13.22
N ILE A 77 3.02 6.72 12.25
CA ILE A 77 4.11 6.52 11.28
C ILE A 77 4.37 7.80 10.49
N LYS A 78 3.33 8.43 9.94
CA LYS A 78 3.43 9.69 9.19
C LYS A 78 4.17 10.81 9.95
N LYS A 79 4.07 10.82 11.29
CA LYS A 79 4.73 11.81 12.15
C LYS A 79 6.17 11.45 12.51
N ASN A 80 6.54 10.17 12.48
CA ASN A 80 7.78 9.67 13.07
C ASN A 80 8.74 9.03 12.07
N ASP A 81 8.29 8.69 10.85
CA ASP A 81 9.11 8.07 9.81
C ASP A 81 9.27 9.05 8.63
N GLU A 82 10.50 9.55 8.45
CA GLU A 82 10.84 10.48 7.36
C GLU A 82 10.73 9.84 5.97
N SER A 83 10.71 8.51 5.89
CA SER A 83 10.51 7.78 4.62
C SER A 83 9.04 7.67 4.22
N TYR A 84 8.10 8.01 5.13
CA TYR A 84 6.69 8.07 4.81
C TYR A 84 6.42 9.16 3.75
N ILE A 85 5.66 8.78 2.73
CA ILE A 85 5.31 9.68 1.62
C ILE A 85 3.80 9.60 1.41
N ASP A 86 3.12 10.74 1.50
CA ASP A 86 1.72 10.84 1.08
C ASP A 86 1.59 10.51 -0.41
N TRP A 87 0.61 9.69 -0.78
CA TRP A 87 0.25 9.43 -2.17
C TRP A 87 -1.02 10.19 -2.57
N PRO A 88 -1.09 10.83 -3.75
CA PRO A 88 0.01 11.01 -4.69
C PRO A 88 1.10 11.91 -4.10
N PRO A 89 2.39 11.65 -4.43
CA PRO A 89 3.50 12.39 -3.86
C PRO A 89 3.39 13.88 -4.22
N PRO A 90 3.88 14.77 -3.34
CA PRO A 90 3.92 16.19 -3.63
C PRO A 90 4.59 16.44 -4.99
N GLN A 91 3.89 17.14 -5.88
CA GLN A 91 4.32 17.38 -7.26
C GLN A 91 5.63 18.19 -7.39
N ASN A 92 6.10 18.78 -6.28
CA ASN A 92 7.34 19.55 -6.22
C ASN A 92 8.62 18.71 -6.14
N ARG A 93 8.53 17.38 -6.19
CA ARG A 93 9.73 16.55 -6.39
C ARG A 93 10.17 16.69 -7.84
N LYS A 94 11.34 17.30 -8.07
CA LYS A 94 12.02 17.32 -9.38
C LYS A 94 11.90 15.92 -9.99
N SER A 95 11.25 15.82 -11.14
CA SER A 95 11.01 14.56 -11.83
C SER A 95 12.31 13.75 -11.91
N ILE A 96 12.37 12.61 -11.20
CA ILE A 96 13.47 11.64 -11.32
C ILE A 96 13.31 10.81 -12.60
N LEU A 97 12.18 10.95 -13.30
CA LEU A 97 12.03 10.38 -14.63
C LEU A 97 12.98 11.11 -15.60
N PRO A 98 13.86 10.39 -16.30
CA PRO A 98 14.64 10.98 -17.37
C PRO A 98 13.66 11.58 -18.38
N ARG A 99 13.83 12.87 -18.68
CA ARG A 99 13.17 13.47 -19.83
C ARG A 99 13.75 12.81 -21.07
N GLU A 100 12.87 12.32 -21.94
CA GLU A 100 13.23 11.92 -23.31
C GLU A 100 13.99 13.03 -24.03
#